data_AF-A0A9P4QWQ3-F1
#
_entry.id   AF-A0A9P4QWQ3-F1
#
_cell.length_a   1.000
_cell.length_b   1.000
_cell.length_c   1.000
_cell.angle_alpha   90.00
_cell.angle_beta   90.00
_cell.angle_gamma   90.00
#
_symmetry.space_group_name_H-M   'P 1'
#
loop_
_entity.id
_entity.type
_entity.pdbx_description
1 polymer ?
#
loop_
_entity_poly.entity_id
_entity_poly.type
_entity_poly.pdbx_seq_one_letter_code
_entity_poly.pdbx_strand_id
1 'polypeptide(L)'
;MNPSAHPFVSGADIYSLPEAPTITVVTIERERSFPNSTPSTPLFLQTWIPSVQDVTRQILINEILPLFESLLFLINSHADLMFMKDMFFKYSAMSPALTGILRLSYERFYWFSGINPTRPTNPYLAFAYHCPNLIEITLRFHTAGTTRSRWNERERIRLELAGEFDTSKKLVLVSDDEFRNFYGLHQIFEFKSIKVVNLQCQLSREVKYNMVEGHDPVIPFYSLRNWIQHEFATKHSKDVIVNTRLLP
;
A
#
# COMPACT_ATOMS: atom_id res chain seq x y z
N MET A 1 -63.27 -32.53 23.08
CA MET A 1 -61.93 -32.74 22.50
C MET A 1 -61.28 -31.37 22.36
N ASN A 2 -60.41 -31.01 23.31
CA ASN A 2 -59.69 -29.73 23.35
C ASN A 2 -58.32 -29.92 22.70
N PRO A 3 -57.92 -29.11 21.70
CA PRO A 3 -56.55 -29.09 21.24
C PRO A 3 -55.70 -28.22 22.17
N SER A 4 -54.63 -28.83 22.66
CA SER A 4 -53.58 -28.26 23.48
C SER A 4 -52.85 -27.10 22.80
N ALA A 5 -52.80 -25.95 23.47
CA ALA A 5 -52.00 -24.79 23.09
C ALA A 5 -50.52 -25.02 23.44
N HIS A 6 -49.64 -24.97 22.44
CA HIS A 6 -48.20 -24.82 22.65
C HIS A 6 -47.86 -23.32 22.74
N PRO A 7 -47.08 -22.87 23.73
CA PRO A 7 -46.60 -21.50 23.76
C PRO A 7 -45.49 -21.32 22.72
N PHE A 8 -45.71 -20.37 21.80
CA PHE A 8 -44.65 -19.83 20.96
C PHE A 8 -43.67 -19.07 21.86
N VAL A 9 -42.50 -19.65 22.11
CA VAL A 9 -41.38 -18.94 22.72
C VAL A 9 -40.79 -18.02 21.65
N SER A 10 -41.06 -16.73 21.77
CA SER A 10 -40.43 -15.65 20.99
C SER A 10 -38.96 -15.53 21.38
N GLY A 11 -38.13 -16.43 20.86
CA GLY A 11 -36.66 -16.35 20.93
C GLY A 11 -36.13 -15.41 19.85
N ALA A 12 -36.32 -14.10 20.03
CA ALA A 12 -35.60 -13.08 19.28
C ALA A 12 -34.45 -12.54 20.13
N ASP A 13 -33.61 -13.43 20.65
CA ASP A 13 -32.24 -13.06 21.04
C ASP A 13 -31.43 -12.98 19.75
N ILE A 14 -31.59 -11.85 19.06
CA ILE A 14 -30.70 -11.43 18.01
C ILE A 14 -29.33 -11.26 18.67
N TYR A 15 -28.43 -12.19 18.40
CA TYR A 15 -27.00 -11.99 18.64
C TYR A 15 -26.59 -10.69 17.94
N SER A 16 -26.50 -9.60 18.70
CA SER A 16 -25.81 -8.39 18.28
C SER A 16 -24.38 -8.80 17.99
N LEU A 17 -24.07 -9.02 16.72
CA LEU A 17 -22.67 -9.18 16.31
C LEU A 17 -21.94 -7.92 16.80
N PRO A 18 -20.82 -8.06 17.52
CA PRO A 18 -20.06 -6.90 17.96
C PRO A 18 -19.76 -6.04 16.73
N GLU A 19 -20.06 -4.74 16.81
CA GLU A 19 -19.73 -3.78 15.76
C GLU A 19 -18.26 -3.96 15.39
N ALA A 20 -17.98 -4.16 14.11
CA ALA A 20 -16.61 -4.30 13.64
C ALA A 20 -15.82 -3.06 14.10
N PRO A 21 -14.60 -3.22 14.64
CA PRO A 21 -13.83 -2.09 15.14
C PRO A 21 -13.65 -1.03 14.05
N THR A 22 -14.03 0.21 14.35
CA THR A 22 -13.91 1.34 13.44
C THR A 22 -12.44 1.62 13.16
N ILE A 23 -12.00 1.40 11.91
CA ILE A 23 -10.64 1.73 11.48
C ILE A 23 -10.55 3.24 11.26
N THR A 24 -9.62 3.90 11.96
CA THR A 24 -9.36 5.33 11.78
C THR A 24 -8.25 5.53 10.74
N VAL A 25 -8.49 6.36 9.74
CA VAL A 25 -7.50 6.64 8.69
C VAL A 25 -6.64 7.84 9.09
N VAL A 26 -5.34 7.63 9.26
CA VAL A 26 -4.34 8.69 9.46
C VAL A 26 -3.64 8.96 8.14
N THR A 27 -3.89 10.13 7.56
CA THR A 27 -3.22 10.57 6.34
C THR A 27 -1.95 11.32 6.69
N ILE A 28 -0.79 10.77 6.35
CA ILE A 28 0.50 11.38 6.71
C ILE A 28 0.73 12.72 5.99
N GLU A 29 0.13 12.92 4.82
CA GLU A 29 0.14 14.23 4.16
C GLU A 29 -0.51 15.31 5.04
N ARG A 30 -1.60 15.00 5.75
CA ARG A 30 -2.24 15.92 6.70
C ARG A 30 -1.32 16.22 7.87
N GLU A 31 -0.67 15.19 8.41
CA GLU A 31 0.30 15.33 9.51
C GLU A 31 1.45 16.27 9.11
N ARG A 32 2.01 16.07 7.92
CA ARG A 32 3.15 16.84 7.39
C ARG A 32 2.78 18.25 6.90
N SER A 33 1.54 18.48 6.47
CA SER A 33 1.11 19.78 5.92
C SER A 33 0.57 20.73 6.98
N PHE A 34 0.40 20.27 8.21
CA PHE A 34 -0.13 21.09 9.29
C PHE A 34 0.86 22.21 9.68
N PRO A 35 0.39 23.42 10.03
CA PRO A 35 1.26 24.51 10.45
C PRO A 35 2.17 24.09 11.62
N ASN A 36 3.48 24.33 11.46
CA ASN A 36 4.51 23.93 12.44
C ASN A 36 4.55 22.42 12.71
N SER A 37 4.12 21.58 11.76
CA SER A 37 4.22 20.13 11.90
C SER A 37 5.67 19.70 12.12
N THR A 38 5.89 18.85 13.12
CA THR A 38 7.17 18.17 13.31
C THR A 38 6.93 16.67 13.47
N PRO A 39 7.83 15.80 12.98
CA PRO A 39 7.75 14.37 13.24
C PRO A 39 7.77 14.02 14.73
N SER A 40 8.25 14.94 15.60
CA SER A 40 8.22 14.76 17.06
C SER A 40 6.86 14.97 17.71
N THR A 41 5.89 15.57 17.04
CA THR A 41 4.61 15.98 17.65
C THR A 41 3.44 15.73 16.68
N PRO A 42 3.23 14.48 16.23
CA PRO A 42 2.20 14.18 15.25
C PRO A 42 0.80 14.43 15.84
N LEU A 43 -0.08 15.05 15.07
CA LEU A 43 -1.41 15.48 15.48
C LEU A 43 -2.23 14.33 16.04
N PHE A 44 -2.20 13.19 15.36
CA PHE A 44 -2.94 12.00 15.78
C PHE A 44 -2.45 11.41 17.11
N LEU A 45 -1.37 11.91 17.73
CA LEU A 45 -0.92 11.53 19.07
C LEU A 45 -1.07 12.65 20.12
N GLN A 46 -1.41 13.88 19.70
CA GLN A 46 -1.36 15.05 20.60
C GLN A 46 -2.32 14.95 21.80
N THR A 47 -3.42 14.20 21.69
CA THR A 47 -4.33 13.98 22.81
C THR A 47 -3.79 13.02 23.87
N TRP A 48 -2.75 12.25 23.55
CA TRP A 48 -2.14 11.26 24.46
C TRP A 48 -0.76 11.68 24.96
N ILE A 49 0.04 12.31 24.11
CA ILE A 49 1.41 12.72 24.43
C ILE A 49 1.74 14.12 23.87
N PRO A 50 2.44 14.98 24.64
CA PRO A 50 2.92 16.27 24.13
C PRO A 50 3.96 16.13 23.02
N SER A 51 4.84 15.12 23.14
CA SER A 51 5.91 14.82 22.19
C SER A 51 6.23 13.33 22.20
N VAL A 52 6.65 12.81 21.05
CA VAL A 52 7.14 11.42 20.92
C VAL A 52 8.42 11.15 21.72
N GLN A 53 9.13 12.21 22.12
CA GLN A 53 10.31 12.10 22.99
C GLN A 53 9.92 11.78 24.43
N ASP A 54 8.69 12.12 24.83
CA ASP A 54 8.17 11.91 26.19
C ASP A 54 7.52 10.53 26.35
N VAL A 55 7.61 9.68 25.32
CA VAL A 55 7.01 8.34 25.32
C VAL A 55 7.74 7.44 26.30
N THR A 56 7.08 7.17 27.41
CA THR A 56 7.51 6.13 28.35
C THR A 56 7.07 4.76 27.85
N ARG A 57 7.72 3.70 28.35
CA ARG A 57 7.31 2.31 28.07
C ARG A 57 5.84 2.04 28.44
N GLN A 58 5.35 2.65 29.51
CA GLN A 58 3.97 2.45 29.96
C GLN A 58 2.98 3.08 29.00
N ILE A 59 3.22 4.31 28.56
CA ILE A 59 2.39 5.02 27.58
C ILE A 59 2.41 4.26 26.23
N LEU A 60 3.59 3.81 25.81
CA LEU A 60 3.73 3.02 24.60
C LEU A 60 2.83 1.78 24.63
N ILE A 61 2.91 0.98 25.71
CA ILE A 61 2.18 -0.30 25.81
C ILE A 61 0.69 -0.09 26.00
N ASN A 62 0.28 0.84 26.87
CA ASN A 62 -1.13 0.99 27.25
C ASN A 62 -1.94 1.85 26.28
N GLU A 63 -1.30 2.84 25.65
CA GLU A 63 -2.00 3.88 24.88
C GLU A 63 -1.66 3.80 23.39
N ILE A 64 -0.37 3.87 23.05
CA ILE A 64 0.08 4.02 21.65
C ILE A 64 -0.13 2.74 20.85
N LEU A 65 0.28 1.58 21.37
CA LEU A 65 0.15 0.32 20.64
C LEU A 65 -1.32 -0.02 20.34
N PRO A 66 -2.26 -0.01 21.32
CA PRO A 66 -3.67 -0.28 21.04
C PRO A 66 -4.29 0.75 20.07
N LEU A 67 -3.89 2.03 20.19
CA LEU A 67 -4.31 3.05 19.23
C LEU A 67 -3.88 2.65 17.81
N PHE A 68 -2.61 2.34 17.60
CA PHE A 68 -2.05 2.02 16.29
C PHE A 68 -2.71 0.81 15.63
N GLU A 69 -3.13 -0.18 16.42
CA GLU A 69 -3.84 -1.36 15.91
C GLU A 69 -5.19 -1.00 15.28
N SER A 70 -5.80 0.11 15.68
CA SER A 70 -7.03 0.66 15.10
C SER A 70 -6.81 1.60 13.91
N LEU A 71 -5.56 1.91 13.57
CA LEU A 71 -5.22 2.86 12.51
C LEU A 71 -4.94 2.19 11.17
N LEU A 72 -5.26 2.91 10.10
CA LEU A 72 -4.71 2.73 8.77
C LEU A 72 -3.84 3.96 8.45
N PHE A 73 -2.54 3.75 8.25
CA PHE A 73 -1.65 4.82 7.81
C PHE A 73 -1.66 4.93 6.29
N LEU A 74 -2.10 6.08 5.80
CA LEU A 74 -2.20 6.39 4.38
C LEU A 74 -1.04 7.31 3.97
N ILE A 75 -0.23 6.83 3.03
CA ILE A 75 1.03 7.42 2.59
C ILE A 75 0.88 7.78 1.10
N ASN A 76 0.79 9.08 0.81
CA ASN A 76 0.51 9.59 -0.53
C ASN A 76 1.77 9.90 -1.34
N SER A 77 2.94 9.99 -0.70
CA SER A 77 4.16 10.41 -1.38
C SER A 77 5.41 9.94 -0.65
N HIS A 78 6.56 10.10 -1.33
CA HIS A 78 7.85 9.86 -0.70
C HIS A 78 8.14 10.83 0.46
N ALA A 79 7.66 12.08 0.38
CA ALA A 79 7.81 13.04 1.47
C ALA A 79 7.06 12.59 2.73
N ASP A 80 5.88 12.02 2.56
CA ASP A 80 5.09 11.46 3.66
C ASP A 80 5.79 10.24 4.27
N LEU A 81 6.36 9.37 3.43
CA LEU A 81 7.17 8.25 3.88
C LEU A 81 8.37 8.72 4.72
N MET A 82 9.09 9.75 4.26
CA MET A 82 10.23 10.30 4.99
C MET A 82 9.81 10.94 6.33
N PHE A 83 8.69 11.66 6.35
CA PHE A 83 8.13 12.21 7.59
C PHE A 83 7.79 11.11 8.60
N MET A 84 7.14 10.02 8.14
CA MET A 84 6.82 8.87 8.97
C MET A 84 8.08 8.13 9.43
N LYS A 85 9.10 8.00 8.58
CA LYS A 85 10.40 7.44 8.95
C LYS A 85 11.07 8.25 10.06
N ASP A 86 11.06 9.57 9.96
CA ASP A 86 11.62 10.42 11.00
C ASP A 86 10.88 10.24 12.33
N MET A 87 9.54 10.12 12.30
CA MET A 87 8.73 9.89 13.50
C MET A 87 9.13 8.61 14.25
N PHE A 88 9.46 7.53 13.54
CA PHE A 88 9.77 6.22 14.17
C PHE A 88 11.25 5.94 14.39
N PHE A 89 12.12 6.39 13.47
CA PHE A 89 13.54 6.03 13.49
C PHE A 89 14.44 7.11 14.07
N LYS A 90 14.03 8.39 14.03
CA LYS A 90 14.80 9.47 14.65
C LYS A 90 14.68 9.45 16.17
N TYR A 91 13.52 9.02 16.68
CA TYR A 91 13.21 8.96 18.11
C TYR A 91 13.14 7.51 18.56
N SER A 92 14.19 7.04 19.26
CA SER A 92 14.34 5.64 19.66
C SER A 92 13.16 5.10 20.47
N ALA A 93 12.49 5.96 21.26
CA ALA A 93 11.30 5.62 22.04
C ALA A 93 10.10 5.18 21.17
N MET A 94 10.03 5.64 19.90
CA MET A 94 8.94 5.31 18.98
C MET A 94 9.19 4.08 18.12
N SER A 95 10.44 3.65 17.95
CA SER A 95 10.77 2.48 17.12
C SER A 95 9.94 1.22 17.51
N PRO A 96 9.74 0.90 18.79
CA PRO A 96 8.87 -0.21 19.18
C PRO A 96 7.39 -0.05 18.76
N ALA A 97 6.90 1.18 18.55
CA ALA A 97 5.51 1.43 18.13
C ALA A 97 5.20 0.89 16.73
N LEU A 98 6.23 0.63 15.90
CA LEU A 98 6.08 -0.03 14.60
C LEU A 98 5.44 -1.42 14.71
N THR A 99 5.53 -2.07 15.88
CA THR A 99 4.85 -3.35 16.16
C THR A 99 3.33 -3.22 16.25
N GLY A 100 2.80 -2.03 16.54
CA GLY A 100 1.36 -1.75 16.53
C GLY A 100 0.81 -1.40 15.15
N ILE A 101 1.67 -1.18 14.14
CA ILE A 101 1.23 -0.86 12.78
C ILE A 101 0.76 -2.13 12.08
N LEU A 102 -0.56 -2.29 12.01
CA LEU A 102 -1.20 -3.44 11.38
C LEU A 102 -1.56 -3.20 9.90
N ARG A 103 -1.76 -1.95 9.49
CA ARG A 103 -2.29 -1.61 8.16
C ARG A 103 -1.59 -0.41 7.53
N LEU A 104 -1.15 -0.56 6.28
CA LEU A 104 -0.52 0.49 5.48
C LEU A 104 -1.21 0.63 4.12
N SER A 105 -1.43 1.86 3.66
CA SER A 105 -1.85 2.15 2.29
C SER A 105 -0.85 3.08 1.59
N TYR A 106 -0.32 2.62 0.46
CA TYR A 106 0.56 3.39 -0.43
C TYR A 106 -0.22 3.82 -1.67
N GLU A 107 -0.79 5.02 -1.61
CA GLU A 107 -1.68 5.58 -2.63
C GLU A 107 -0.92 6.02 -3.90
N ARG A 108 0.40 6.20 -3.80
CA ARG A 108 1.29 6.46 -4.94
C ARG A 108 2.51 5.57 -4.83
N PHE A 109 2.29 4.26 -5.00
CA PHE A 109 3.36 3.27 -5.07
C PHE A 109 4.06 3.39 -6.43
N TYR A 110 4.73 4.52 -6.65
CA TYR A 110 5.42 4.86 -7.88
C TYR A 110 6.91 4.63 -7.70
N TRP A 111 7.50 3.92 -8.67
CA TRP A 111 8.93 3.73 -8.82
C TRP A 111 9.32 4.38 -10.14
N PHE A 112 10.33 5.23 -10.15
CA PHE A 112 10.81 5.85 -11.39
C PHE A 112 12.10 5.15 -11.83
N SER A 113 12.23 4.87 -13.12
CA SER A 113 13.34 4.13 -13.72
C SER A 113 14.72 4.75 -13.47
N GLY A 114 14.80 6.06 -13.25
CA GLY A 114 16.04 6.76 -12.90
C GLY A 114 16.56 6.51 -11.47
N ILE A 115 15.76 5.89 -10.61
CA ILE A 115 16.10 5.64 -9.19
C ILE A 115 16.48 4.17 -8.95
N ASN A 116 16.00 3.26 -9.82
CA ASN A 116 16.21 1.81 -9.69
C ASN A 116 17.68 1.37 -9.61
N PRO A 117 18.63 1.91 -10.42
CA PRO A 117 20.01 1.41 -10.41
C PRO A 117 20.76 1.68 -9.09
N THR A 118 20.28 2.65 -8.29
CA THR A 118 20.96 3.09 -7.05
C THR A 118 20.26 2.62 -5.79
N ARG A 119 19.08 1.99 -5.90
CA ARG A 119 18.30 1.52 -4.75
C ARG A 119 17.84 0.07 -4.99
N PRO A 120 18.42 -0.91 -4.28
CA PRO A 120 18.10 -2.32 -4.48
C PRO A 120 16.68 -2.68 -4.01
N THR A 121 16.05 -1.83 -3.18
CA THR A 121 14.76 -2.12 -2.54
C THR A 121 13.85 -0.91 -2.57
N ASN A 122 12.55 -1.20 -2.58
CA ASN A 122 11.54 -0.15 -2.63
C ASN A 122 11.36 0.55 -1.29
N PRO A 123 11.51 1.89 -1.10
CA PRO A 123 11.55 2.43 0.25
C PRO A 123 10.17 2.31 0.93
N TYR A 124 9.08 2.19 0.16
CA TYR A 124 7.77 1.87 0.71
C TYR A 124 7.77 0.45 1.31
N LEU A 125 8.19 -0.57 0.54
CA LEU A 125 8.28 -1.95 1.04
C LEU A 125 9.36 -2.13 2.12
N ALA A 126 10.47 -1.40 2.02
CA ALA A 126 11.53 -1.38 3.02
C ALA A 126 11.05 -0.76 4.34
N PHE A 127 10.17 0.25 4.31
CA PHE A 127 9.52 0.73 5.53
C PHE A 127 8.53 -0.30 6.09
N ALA A 128 7.69 -0.88 5.24
CA ALA A 128 6.73 -1.92 5.64
C ALA A 128 7.42 -3.13 6.30
N TYR A 129 8.64 -3.49 5.87
CA TYR A 129 9.45 -4.54 6.48
C TYR A 129 9.74 -4.29 7.98
N HIS A 130 9.80 -3.04 8.41
CA HIS A 130 9.98 -2.70 9.83
C HIS A 130 8.70 -2.81 10.67
N CYS A 131 7.56 -3.15 10.07
CA CYS A 131 6.27 -3.37 10.73
C CYS A 131 6.02 -4.89 10.86
N PRO A 132 6.54 -5.58 11.88
CA PRO A 132 6.53 -7.05 11.93
C PRO A 132 5.13 -7.67 12.02
N ASN A 133 4.15 -6.90 12.50
CA ASN A 133 2.76 -7.32 12.66
C ASN A 133 1.86 -6.81 11.54
N LEU A 134 2.42 -6.31 10.43
CA LEU A 134 1.64 -5.85 9.28
C LEU A 134 0.75 -6.98 8.75
N ILE A 135 -0.57 -6.81 8.85
CA ILE A 135 -1.58 -7.77 8.39
C ILE A 135 -2.20 -7.37 7.06
N GLU A 136 -2.19 -6.08 6.72
CA GLU A 136 -2.80 -5.56 5.51
C GLU A 136 -1.93 -4.49 4.86
N ILE A 137 -1.73 -4.62 3.54
CA ILE A 137 -1.01 -3.65 2.73
C ILE A 137 -1.82 -3.32 1.49
N THR A 138 -1.94 -2.03 1.17
CA THR A 138 -2.52 -1.55 -0.08
C THR A 138 -1.43 -0.93 -0.95
N LEU A 139 -1.32 -1.38 -2.19
CA LEU A 139 -0.35 -0.90 -3.18
C LEU A 139 -1.11 -0.34 -4.38
N ARG A 140 -1.03 0.98 -4.59
CA ARG A 140 -1.60 1.64 -5.76
C ARG A 140 -0.55 1.91 -6.83
N PHE A 141 -0.66 1.16 -7.92
CA PHE A 141 0.10 1.30 -9.15
C PHE A 141 -0.55 2.32 -10.08
N HIS A 142 0.18 2.68 -11.13
CA HIS A 142 -0.31 3.47 -12.26
C HIS A 142 0.01 2.71 -13.56
N THR A 143 -0.86 2.77 -14.57
CA THR A 143 -0.62 2.07 -15.85
C THR A 143 0.67 2.48 -16.56
N ALA A 144 1.25 3.62 -16.23
CA ALA A 144 2.58 3.98 -16.73
C ALA A 144 3.67 2.99 -16.27
N GLY A 145 3.53 2.41 -15.08
CA GLY A 145 4.48 1.42 -14.53
C GLY A 145 4.37 0.02 -15.15
N THR A 146 3.30 -0.26 -15.90
CA THR A 146 3.10 -1.54 -16.62
C THR A 146 3.50 -1.44 -18.10
N THR A 147 4.11 -0.33 -18.49
CA THR A 147 4.47 -0.05 -19.88
C THR A 147 5.87 0.54 -19.98
N ARG A 148 6.45 0.45 -21.16
CA ARG A 148 7.71 1.11 -21.51
C ARG A 148 7.64 1.69 -22.92
N SER A 149 8.53 2.63 -23.21
CA SER A 149 8.70 3.13 -24.58
C SER A 149 9.01 1.97 -25.53
N ARG A 150 8.32 1.95 -26.67
CA ARG A 150 8.64 1.02 -27.76
C ARG A 150 10.05 1.24 -28.29
N TRP A 151 10.49 2.49 -28.25
CA TRP A 151 11.74 2.97 -28.83
C TRP A 151 12.74 3.29 -27.73
N ASN A 152 14.02 3.02 -27.99
CA ASN A 152 15.08 3.59 -27.15
C ASN A 152 15.21 5.10 -27.40
N GLU A 153 15.99 5.78 -26.55
CA GLU A 153 16.12 7.25 -26.60
C GLU A 153 16.60 7.74 -27.97
N ARG A 154 17.57 7.05 -28.58
CA ARG A 154 18.14 7.44 -29.88
C ARG A 154 17.13 7.30 -31.02
N GLU A 155 16.36 6.22 -31.03
CA GLU A 155 15.27 6.00 -31.99
C GLU A 155 14.15 7.01 -31.81
N ARG A 156 13.77 7.30 -30.56
CA ARG A 156 12.76 8.31 -30.25
C ARG A 156 13.15 9.68 -30.80
N ILE A 157 14.39 10.12 -30.54
CA ILE A 157 14.92 11.38 -31.08
C ILE A 157 14.90 11.37 -32.61
N ARG A 158 15.30 10.26 -33.25
CA ARG A 158 15.27 10.13 -34.72
C ARG A 158 13.86 10.30 -35.28
N LEU A 159 12.85 9.68 -34.65
CA LEU A 159 11.44 9.82 -35.06
C LEU A 159 10.95 11.25 -34.88
N GLU A 160 11.27 11.89 -33.75
CA GLU A 160 10.89 13.27 -33.48
C GLU A 160 11.53 14.25 -34.48
N LEU A 161 12.81 14.05 -34.85
CA LEU A 161 13.48 14.83 -35.90
C LEU A 161 12.89 14.61 -37.29
N ALA A 162 12.29 13.45 -37.55
CA ALA A 162 11.57 13.16 -38.79
C ALA A 162 10.13 13.68 -38.79
N GLY A 163 9.67 14.33 -37.70
CA GLY A 163 8.30 14.81 -37.53
C GLY A 163 7.29 13.74 -37.09
N GLU A 164 7.74 12.53 -36.80
CA GLU A 164 6.90 11.39 -36.40
C GLU A 164 6.63 11.36 -34.88
N PHE A 165 6.08 12.44 -34.34
CA PHE A 165 5.90 12.61 -32.89
C PHE A 165 4.98 11.56 -32.26
N ASP A 166 3.82 11.27 -32.86
CA ASP A 166 2.88 10.28 -32.29
C ASP A 166 3.46 8.86 -32.27
N THR A 167 4.24 8.51 -33.30
CA THR A 167 4.95 7.23 -33.36
C THR A 167 6.02 7.14 -32.27
N SER A 168 6.72 8.25 -31.99
CA SER A 168 7.79 8.29 -30.98
C SER A 168 7.27 8.05 -29.56
N LYS A 169 5.99 8.32 -29.29
CA LYS A 169 5.35 8.13 -27.99
C LYS A 169 4.76 6.74 -27.78
N LYS A 170 4.82 5.85 -28.78
CA LYS A 170 4.21 4.52 -28.66
C LYS A 170 4.79 3.68 -27.52
N LEU A 171 3.90 3.06 -26.77
CA LEU A 171 4.19 2.24 -25.59
C LEU A 171 3.94 0.77 -25.87
N VAL A 172 4.75 -0.08 -25.25
CA VAL A 172 4.59 -1.53 -25.20
C VAL A 172 4.49 -2.00 -23.76
N LEU A 173 3.95 -3.20 -23.56
CA LEU A 173 3.89 -3.82 -22.23
C LEU A 173 5.29 -4.17 -21.74
N VAL A 174 5.53 -3.99 -20.45
CA VAL A 174 6.65 -4.65 -19.78
C VAL A 174 6.29 -6.12 -19.56
N SER A 175 7.30 -6.98 -19.42
CA SER A 175 7.04 -8.37 -19.01
C SER A 175 6.65 -8.43 -17.53
N ASP A 176 6.00 -9.53 -17.11
CA ASP A 176 5.66 -9.74 -15.71
C ASP A 176 6.90 -9.74 -14.80
N ASP A 177 8.02 -10.33 -15.26
CA ASP A 177 9.31 -10.28 -14.53
C ASP A 177 9.85 -8.85 -14.41
N GLU A 178 9.83 -8.09 -15.52
CA GLU A 178 10.28 -6.71 -15.52
C GLU A 178 9.45 -5.86 -14.55
N PHE A 179 8.13 -6.00 -14.57
CA PHE A 179 7.22 -5.30 -13.66
C PHE A 179 7.50 -5.62 -12.19
N ARG A 180 7.64 -6.92 -11.86
CA ARG A 180 7.91 -7.38 -10.48
C ARG A 180 9.27 -6.90 -9.97
N ASN A 181 10.29 -7.02 -10.80
CA ASN A 181 11.65 -6.61 -10.44
C ASN A 181 11.77 -5.09 -10.34
N PHE A 182 11.10 -4.34 -11.22
CA PHE A 182 11.09 -2.88 -11.20
C PHE A 182 10.55 -2.33 -9.87
N TYR A 183 9.49 -2.93 -9.33
CA TYR A 183 8.89 -2.51 -8.08
C TYR A 183 9.47 -3.19 -6.83
N GLY A 184 10.36 -4.17 -6.99
CA GLY A 184 10.91 -4.97 -5.88
C GLY A 184 9.85 -5.80 -5.15
N LEU A 185 8.82 -6.28 -5.86
CA LEU A 185 7.63 -6.89 -5.24
C LEU A 185 7.89 -8.21 -4.50
N HIS A 186 9.03 -8.85 -4.75
CA HIS A 186 9.46 -10.05 -4.02
C HIS A 186 9.55 -9.79 -2.50
N GLN A 187 9.81 -8.55 -2.09
CA GLN A 187 9.89 -8.19 -0.67
C GLN A 187 8.56 -8.37 0.09
N ILE A 188 7.41 -8.40 -0.60
CA ILE A 188 6.11 -8.63 0.04
C ILE A 188 6.07 -9.98 0.77
N PHE A 189 6.82 -10.98 0.27
CA PHE A 189 6.85 -12.32 0.85
C PHE A 189 7.65 -12.39 2.16
N GLU A 190 8.39 -11.33 2.51
CA GLU A 190 9.10 -11.22 3.79
C GLU A 190 8.16 -10.83 4.96
N PHE A 191 6.93 -10.39 4.65
CA PHE A 191 5.96 -9.94 5.65
C PHE A 191 5.27 -11.12 6.34
N LYS A 192 5.86 -11.59 7.44
CA LYS A 192 5.41 -12.79 8.17
C LYS A 192 3.94 -12.78 8.57
N SER A 193 3.39 -11.61 8.91
CA SER A 193 2.03 -11.45 9.45
C SER A 193 0.98 -11.11 8.38
N ILE A 194 1.36 -10.88 7.12
CA ILE A 194 0.47 -10.37 6.09
C ILE A 194 -0.69 -11.33 5.76
N LYS A 195 -1.93 -10.85 5.80
CA LYS A 195 -3.13 -11.64 5.48
C LYS A 195 -3.87 -11.11 4.26
N VAL A 196 -3.75 -9.81 4.01
CA VAL A 196 -4.46 -9.12 2.94
C VAL A 196 -3.49 -8.25 2.14
N VAL A 197 -3.50 -8.41 0.81
CA VAL A 197 -2.80 -7.54 -0.13
C VAL A 197 -3.84 -6.93 -1.06
N ASN A 198 -4.03 -5.62 -0.97
CA ASN A 198 -4.92 -4.89 -1.86
C ASN A 198 -4.10 -4.25 -2.98
N LEU A 199 -4.28 -4.75 -4.19
CA LEU A 199 -3.67 -4.20 -5.39
C LEU A 199 -4.65 -3.23 -6.04
N GLN A 200 -4.19 -2.00 -6.31
CA GLN A 200 -4.98 -0.99 -7.01
C GLN A 200 -4.20 -0.49 -8.22
N CYS A 201 -4.88 -0.20 -9.33
CA CYS A 201 -4.22 0.36 -10.52
C CYS A 201 -4.98 1.58 -11.02
N GLN A 202 -4.31 2.73 -10.98
CA GLN A 202 -4.78 3.98 -11.58
C GLN A 202 -4.63 3.94 -13.09
N LEU A 203 -5.76 4.08 -13.79
CA LEU A 203 -5.78 4.14 -15.25
C LEU A 203 -5.35 5.53 -15.73
N SER A 204 -4.46 5.57 -16.74
CA SER A 204 -4.14 6.78 -17.48
C SER A 204 -4.63 6.71 -18.91
N ARG A 205 -5.36 7.75 -19.32
CA ARG A 205 -5.86 7.91 -20.67
C ARG A 205 -4.72 8.07 -21.66
N GLU A 206 -3.67 8.79 -21.26
CA GLU A 206 -2.46 9.03 -22.04
C GLU A 206 -1.70 7.74 -22.30
N VAL A 207 -1.59 6.86 -21.29
CA VAL A 207 -1.00 5.53 -21.47
C VAL A 207 -1.83 4.73 -22.47
N LYS A 208 -3.15 4.64 -22.26
CA LYS A 208 -4.05 3.89 -23.15
C LYS A 208 -3.99 4.40 -24.60
N TYR A 209 -3.98 5.71 -24.80
CA TYR A 209 -3.90 6.34 -26.13
C TYR A 209 -2.59 6.00 -26.86
N ASN A 210 -1.48 5.94 -26.12
CA ASN A 210 -0.16 5.70 -26.69
C ASN A 210 0.21 4.21 -26.81
N MET A 211 -0.61 3.27 -26.34
CA MET A 211 -0.33 1.85 -26.52
C MET A 211 -0.27 1.46 -28.00
N VAL A 212 0.59 0.49 -28.30
CA VAL A 212 0.50 -0.26 -29.57
C VAL A 212 -0.85 -0.99 -29.63
N GLU A 213 -1.43 -1.03 -30.83
CA GLU A 213 -2.73 -1.66 -31.06
C GLU A 213 -2.76 -3.13 -30.57
N GLY A 214 -3.87 -3.53 -29.95
CA GLY A 214 -4.05 -4.87 -29.39
C GLY A 214 -3.41 -5.09 -28.01
N HIS A 215 -2.72 -4.11 -27.44
CA HIS A 215 -2.13 -4.22 -26.10
C HIS A 215 -2.99 -3.49 -25.05
N ASP A 216 -3.23 -4.13 -23.91
CA ASP A 216 -3.94 -3.54 -22.77
C ASP A 216 -2.97 -3.35 -21.57
N PRO A 217 -2.73 -2.12 -21.10
CA PRO A 217 -1.75 -1.83 -20.05
C PRO A 217 -2.13 -2.43 -18.69
N VAL A 218 -3.34 -2.94 -18.49
CA VAL A 218 -3.73 -3.55 -17.21
C VAL A 218 -3.32 -5.02 -17.10
N ILE A 219 -2.88 -5.66 -18.19
CA ILE A 219 -2.55 -7.10 -18.21
C ILE A 219 -1.50 -7.47 -17.14
N PRO A 220 -0.33 -6.80 -17.05
CA PRO A 220 0.68 -7.14 -16.04
C PRO A 220 0.17 -6.98 -14.59
N PHE A 221 -0.76 -6.05 -14.37
CA PHE A 221 -1.39 -5.84 -13.05
C PHE A 221 -2.29 -7.00 -12.65
N TYR A 222 -3.06 -7.57 -13.57
CA TYR A 222 -3.89 -8.75 -13.27
C TYR A 222 -3.06 -10.01 -13.04
N SER A 223 -1.99 -10.20 -13.82
CA SER A 223 -1.04 -11.31 -13.61
C SER A 223 -0.45 -11.28 -12.19
N LEU A 224 -0.23 -10.08 -11.63
CA LEU A 224 0.33 -9.90 -10.30
C LEU A 224 -0.49 -10.59 -9.20
N ARG A 225 -1.82 -10.56 -9.30
CA ARG A 225 -2.70 -11.21 -8.32
C ARG A 225 -2.40 -12.69 -8.20
N ASN A 226 -2.41 -13.38 -9.35
CA ASN A 226 -2.20 -14.82 -9.40
C ASN A 226 -0.79 -15.19 -8.93
N TRP A 227 0.21 -14.38 -9.30
CA TRP A 227 1.58 -14.58 -8.84
C TRP A 227 1.71 -14.46 -7.32
N ILE A 228 1.17 -13.39 -6.70
CA ILE A 228 1.24 -13.22 -5.24
C ILE A 228 0.56 -14.38 -4.51
N GLN A 229 -0.65 -14.77 -4.95
CA GLN A 229 -1.39 -15.89 -4.34
C GLN A 229 -0.62 -17.20 -4.46
N HIS A 230 -0.09 -17.49 -5.65
CA HIS A 230 0.68 -18.71 -5.91
C HIS A 230 1.97 -18.77 -5.07
N GLU A 231 2.72 -17.68 -4.97
CA GLU A 231 3.97 -17.62 -4.23
C GLU A 231 3.75 -17.81 -2.72
N PHE A 232 2.75 -17.15 -2.13
CA PHE A 232 2.40 -17.37 -0.72
C PHE A 232 1.96 -18.81 -0.44
N ALA A 233 1.12 -19.39 -1.31
CA ALA A 233 0.66 -20.76 -1.15
C ALA A 233 1.80 -21.78 -1.27
N THR A 234 2.66 -21.65 -2.28
CA THR A 234 3.68 -22.65 -2.60
C THR A 234 4.97 -22.52 -1.81
N LYS A 235 5.47 -21.29 -1.60
CA LYS A 235 6.76 -21.07 -0.93
C LYS A 235 6.63 -20.77 0.56
N HIS A 236 5.48 -20.24 0.99
CA HIS A 236 5.27 -19.81 2.37
C HIS A 236 4.18 -20.60 3.10
N SER A 237 3.51 -21.55 2.43
CA SER A 237 2.41 -22.35 2.99
C SER A 237 1.36 -21.49 3.68
N LYS A 238 1.02 -20.35 3.05
CA LYS A 238 0.16 -19.33 3.63
C LYS A 238 -0.93 -18.92 2.65
N ASP A 239 -2.17 -18.88 3.15
CA ASP A 239 -3.28 -18.30 2.40
C ASP A 239 -3.36 -16.80 2.64
N VAL A 240 -3.17 -16.03 1.56
CA VAL A 240 -3.27 -14.56 1.57
C VAL A 240 -4.39 -14.14 0.63
N ILE A 241 -5.26 -13.25 1.12
CA ILE A 241 -6.32 -12.64 0.33
C ILE A 241 -5.68 -11.56 -0.55
N VAL A 242 -5.81 -11.70 -1.87
CA VAL A 242 -5.31 -10.71 -2.83
C VAL A 242 -6.49 -10.09 -3.58
N ASN A 243 -6.79 -8.84 -3.22
CA ASN A 243 -7.84 -8.04 -3.83
C ASN A 243 -7.25 -7.22 -4.97
N THR A 244 -8.02 -7.01 -6.04
CA THR A 244 -7.63 -6.16 -7.17
C THR A 244 -8.73 -5.15 -7.46
N ARG A 245 -8.33 -3.91 -7.76
CA ARG A 245 -9.27 -2.85 -8.15
C ARG A 245 -8.64 -1.92 -9.19
N LEU A 246 -9.35 -1.67 -10.27
CA LEU A 246 -9.01 -0.59 -11.20
C LEU A 246 -9.62 0.73 -10.70
N LEU A 247 -8.87 1.82 -10.84
CA LEU A 247 -9.28 3.16 -10.47
C LEU A 247 -9.31 4.05 -11.72
N PRO A 248 -10.39 4.81 -11.92
CA PRO A 248 -10.61 5.61 -13.12
C PRO A 248 -9.64 6.79 -13.23
#